data_AF-A0A817PGG9-F1
#
_entry.id   AF-A0A817PGG9-F1
#
_cell.length_a   1.000
_cell.length_b   1.000
_cell.length_c   1.000
_cell.angle_alpha   90.00
_cell.angle_beta   90.00
_cell.angle_gamma   90.00
#
_symmetry.space_group_name_H-M   'P 1'
#
loop_
_entity.id
_entity.type
_entity.pdbx_description
1 polymer ?
#
loop_
_entity_poly.entity_id
_entity_poly.type
_entity_poly.pdbx_seq_one_letter_code
_entity_poly.pdbx_strand_id
1 'polypeptide(L)'
;MSLNTDLVSSLTYATMQINRHGATLMLLFGTVGNLLNICILTERSLHENPCSIYLSWSSMFSLAFIWSGFLTRVLQGYSVNWPNENQPMCKIRQYLLNVTWAMGTWCLVGANIDRFLCSHHSVTYRRLSARQTARRFLVGILIFFALLFIEVVYCFEASVPNVPVACYGRNIPCRLFNDWAALSFDIVLPSICLAIFGSLTIRNVRSRVVYPAVNSNSTNSDRLPMRNNDRNLTRMLLVQVNITVFFQSLFTIVL
;
A
#
# COMPACT_ATOMS: atom_id res chain seq x y z
N MET A 1 3.90 43.93 -9.18
CA MET A 1 2.75 43.25 -8.53
C MET A 1 2.03 42.30 -9.50
N SER A 2 1.92 42.60 -10.79
CA SER A 2 1.34 41.74 -11.84
C SER A 2 2.11 40.44 -12.15
N LEU A 3 3.44 40.45 -12.08
CA LEU A 3 4.24 39.25 -12.38
C LEU A 3 3.93 38.06 -11.45
N ASN A 4 3.59 38.33 -10.19
CA ASN A 4 3.22 37.30 -9.22
C ASN A 4 1.80 36.76 -9.46
N THR A 5 0.87 37.60 -9.93
CA THR A 5 -0.51 37.15 -10.22
C THR A 5 -0.58 36.28 -11.46
N ASP A 6 0.23 36.58 -12.48
CA ASP A 6 0.31 35.78 -13.71
C ASP A 6 0.95 34.42 -13.43
N LEU A 7 2.05 34.38 -12.66
CA LEU A 7 2.70 33.14 -12.25
C LEU A 7 1.78 32.24 -11.43
N VAL A 8 1.06 32.79 -10.44
CA VAL A 8 0.09 32.04 -9.63
C VAL A 8 -1.05 31.50 -10.50
N SER A 9 -1.51 32.27 -11.48
CA SER A 9 -2.57 31.85 -12.41
C SER A 9 -2.10 30.70 -13.32
N SER A 10 -0.90 30.79 -13.87
CA SER A 10 -0.30 29.72 -14.67
C SER A 10 -0.06 28.44 -13.87
N LEU A 11 0.42 28.55 -12.63
CA LEU A 11 0.61 27.42 -11.71
C LEU A 11 -0.73 26.74 -11.35
N THR A 12 -1.76 27.54 -11.10
CA THR A 12 -3.10 27.04 -10.76
C THR A 12 -3.72 26.33 -11.95
N TYR A 13 -3.58 26.88 -13.16
CA TYR A 13 -4.01 26.25 -14.39
C TYR A 13 -3.27 24.92 -14.64
N ALA A 14 -1.95 24.90 -14.51
CA ALA A 14 -1.14 23.69 -14.65
C ALA A 14 -1.56 22.62 -13.63
N THR A 15 -1.78 23.00 -12.37
CA THR A 15 -2.26 22.10 -11.31
C THR A 15 -3.63 21.51 -11.63
N MET A 16 -4.55 22.32 -12.16
CA MET A 16 -5.86 21.82 -12.61
C MET A 16 -5.73 20.79 -13.73
N GLN A 17 -4.89 21.05 -14.74
CA GLN A 17 -4.69 20.12 -15.85
C GLN A 17 -4.04 18.81 -15.40
N ILE A 18 -3.03 18.88 -14.52
CA ILE A 18 -2.37 17.71 -13.95
C ILE A 18 -3.37 16.90 -13.11
N ASN A 19 -4.16 17.53 -12.24
CA ASN A 19 -5.16 16.83 -11.45
C ASN A 19 -6.23 16.20 -12.34
N ARG A 20 -6.69 16.89 -13.38
CA ARG A 20 -7.72 16.39 -14.29
C ARG A 20 -7.22 15.18 -15.09
N HIS A 21 -6.11 15.32 -15.81
CA HIS A 21 -5.62 14.26 -16.69
C HIS A 21 -4.85 13.19 -15.93
N GLY A 22 -3.97 13.58 -15.01
CA GLY A 22 -3.16 12.65 -14.20
C GLY A 22 -4.02 11.77 -13.29
N ALA A 23 -4.96 12.36 -12.54
CA ALA A 23 -5.83 11.55 -11.67
C ALA A 23 -6.76 10.64 -12.46
N THR A 24 -7.24 11.08 -13.64
CA THR A 24 -8.08 10.23 -14.50
C THR A 24 -7.31 9.02 -15.01
N LEU A 25 -6.07 9.20 -15.46
CA LEU A 25 -5.22 8.08 -15.90
C LEU A 25 -4.91 7.12 -14.74
N MET A 26 -4.56 7.64 -13.57
CA MET A 26 -4.33 6.82 -12.37
C MET A 26 -5.58 6.05 -11.95
N LEU A 27 -6.76 6.67 -12.02
CA LEU A 27 -8.03 6.02 -11.72
C LEU A 27 -8.34 4.89 -12.72
N LEU A 28 -8.13 5.11 -14.02
CA LEU A 28 -8.36 4.11 -15.07
C LEU A 28 -7.40 2.92 -14.94
N PHE A 29 -6.10 3.17 -15.05
CA PHE A 29 -5.09 2.10 -15.02
C PHE A 29 -5.02 1.43 -13.66
N GLY A 30 -5.13 2.19 -12.58
CA GLY A 30 -5.13 1.67 -11.23
C GLY A 30 -6.35 0.80 -10.93
N THR A 31 -7.54 1.16 -11.44
CA THR A 31 -8.73 0.33 -11.28
C THR A 31 -8.59 -0.97 -12.07
N VAL A 32 -8.27 -0.89 -13.36
CA VAL A 32 -8.12 -2.08 -14.21
C VAL A 32 -7.04 -3.01 -13.66
N GLY A 33 -5.86 -2.49 -13.32
CA GLY A 33 -4.75 -3.29 -12.81
C GLY A 33 -5.08 -4.01 -11.50
N ASN A 34 -5.71 -3.32 -10.54
CA ASN A 34 -6.06 -3.95 -9.27
C ASN A 34 -7.22 -4.95 -9.41
N LEU A 35 -8.20 -4.70 -10.28
CA LEU A 35 -9.25 -5.69 -10.58
C LEU A 35 -8.67 -6.96 -11.20
N LEU A 36 -7.77 -6.82 -12.18
CA LEU A 36 -7.08 -7.98 -12.77
C LEU A 36 -6.27 -8.75 -11.72
N ASN A 37 -5.55 -8.07 -10.83
CA ASN A 37 -4.84 -8.71 -9.73
C ASN A 37 -5.78 -9.50 -8.81
N ILE A 38 -6.92 -8.92 -8.43
CA ILE A 38 -7.92 -9.62 -7.60
C ILE A 38 -8.44 -10.86 -8.33
N CYS A 39 -8.81 -10.75 -9.60
CA CYS A 39 -9.29 -11.88 -10.39
C CYS A 39 -8.27 -13.02 -10.47
N ILE A 40 -7.01 -12.70 -10.76
CA ILE A 40 -5.91 -13.69 -10.87
C ILE A 40 -5.60 -14.31 -9.50
N LEU A 41 -5.45 -13.51 -8.45
CA LEU A 41 -5.02 -13.99 -7.13
C LEU A 41 -6.13 -14.74 -6.38
N THR A 42 -7.39 -14.56 -6.77
CA THR A 42 -8.54 -15.29 -6.22
C THR A 42 -8.78 -16.62 -6.94
N GLU A 43 -8.08 -16.89 -8.05
CA GLU A 43 -8.14 -18.18 -8.72
C GLU A 43 -7.76 -19.32 -7.76
N ARG A 44 -8.50 -20.44 -7.80
CA ARG A 44 -8.34 -21.57 -6.86
C ARG A 44 -6.90 -22.06 -6.74
N SER A 45 -6.16 -22.04 -7.85
CA SER A 45 -4.75 -22.48 -7.93
C SER A 45 -3.77 -21.60 -7.14
N LEU A 46 -4.11 -20.33 -6.90
CA LEU A 46 -3.27 -19.34 -6.22
C LEU A 46 -3.79 -18.98 -4.83
N HIS A 47 -5.09 -19.09 -4.59
CA HIS A 47 -5.72 -18.80 -3.29
C HIS A 47 -5.22 -19.74 -2.18
N GLU A 48 -4.69 -20.93 -2.52
CA GLU A 48 -4.03 -21.87 -1.59
C GLU A 48 -2.79 -21.31 -0.92
N ASN A 49 -2.16 -20.31 -1.52
CA ASN A 49 -0.98 -19.68 -0.97
C ASN A 49 -1.36 -18.51 -0.03
N PRO A 50 -0.92 -18.50 1.25
CA PRO A 50 -1.19 -17.40 2.19
C PRO A 50 -0.72 -16.04 1.66
N CYS A 51 0.39 -15.99 0.93
CA CYS A 51 0.89 -14.79 0.25
C CYS A 51 -0.13 -14.18 -0.72
N SER A 52 -0.87 -15.01 -1.47
CA SER A 52 -1.88 -14.53 -2.42
C SER A 52 -3.05 -13.83 -1.72
N ILE A 53 -3.36 -14.25 -0.48
CA ILE A 53 -4.38 -13.58 0.34
C ILE A 53 -3.94 -12.14 0.62
N TYR A 54 -2.72 -11.93 1.11
CA TYR A 54 -2.21 -10.59 1.37
C TYR A 54 -2.21 -9.71 0.12
N LEU A 55 -1.78 -10.25 -1.02
CA LEU A 55 -1.75 -9.50 -2.28
C LEU A 55 -3.15 -9.15 -2.81
N SER A 56 -4.11 -10.06 -2.68
CA SER A 56 -5.50 -9.79 -3.06
C SER A 56 -6.10 -8.68 -2.20
N TRP A 57 -5.92 -8.75 -0.87
CA TRP A 57 -6.34 -7.68 0.04
C TRP A 57 -5.62 -6.35 -0.23
N SER A 58 -4.32 -6.38 -0.54
CA SER A 58 -3.57 -5.18 -0.94
C SER A 58 -4.20 -4.52 -2.18
N SER A 59 -4.61 -5.31 -3.18
CA SER A 59 -5.32 -4.78 -4.35
C SER A 59 -6.72 -4.25 -4.05
N MET A 60 -7.46 -4.87 -3.12
CA MET A 60 -8.74 -4.34 -2.66
C MET A 60 -8.59 -2.99 -1.95
N PHE A 61 -7.62 -2.87 -1.04
CA PHE A 61 -7.35 -1.60 -0.36
C PHE A 61 -6.79 -0.55 -1.31
N SER A 62 -5.97 -0.94 -2.28
CA SER A 62 -5.52 -0.04 -3.35
C SER A 62 -6.67 0.50 -4.19
N LEU A 63 -7.69 -0.32 -4.51
CA LEU A 63 -8.91 0.16 -5.16
C LEU A 63 -9.64 1.17 -4.28
N ALA A 64 -9.87 0.85 -3.01
CA ALA A 64 -10.56 1.74 -2.08
C ALA A 64 -9.82 3.09 -1.93
N PHE A 65 -8.49 3.06 -1.85
CA PHE A 65 -7.65 4.25 -1.84
C PHE A 65 -7.80 5.06 -3.13
N ILE A 66 -7.74 4.41 -4.29
CA ILE A 66 -7.80 5.09 -5.58
C ILE A 66 -9.16 5.75 -5.79
N TRP A 67 -10.25 5.06 -5.45
CA TRP A 67 -11.61 5.58 -5.57
C TRP A 67 -11.91 6.67 -4.55
N SER A 68 -11.42 6.58 -3.31
CA SER A 68 -11.61 7.66 -2.32
C SER A 68 -10.73 8.88 -2.59
N GLY A 69 -9.52 8.67 -3.12
CA GLY A 69 -8.54 9.72 -3.40
C GLY A 69 -8.70 10.36 -4.76
N PHE A 70 -8.48 9.60 -5.83
CA PHE A 70 -8.37 10.15 -7.18
C PHE A 70 -9.73 10.58 -7.74
N LEU A 71 -10.84 9.91 -7.42
CA LEU A 71 -12.17 10.37 -7.84
C LEU A 71 -12.41 11.82 -7.40
N THR A 72 -12.07 12.13 -6.15
CA THR A 72 -12.23 13.48 -5.61
C THR A 72 -11.32 14.50 -6.28
N ARG A 73 -10.11 14.10 -6.68
CA ARG A 73 -9.17 14.95 -7.45
C ARG A 73 -9.64 15.20 -8.88
N VAL A 74 -10.23 14.19 -9.53
CA VAL A 74 -10.85 14.34 -10.85
C VAL A 74 -12.00 15.34 -10.75
N LEU A 75 -12.89 15.19 -9.77
CA LEU A 75 -14.01 16.11 -9.55
C LEU A 75 -13.55 17.56 -9.29
N GLN A 76 -12.49 17.75 -8.50
CA GLN A 76 -11.87 19.07 -8.30
C GLN A 76 -11.33 19.67 -9.60
N GLY A 77 -10.79 18.84 -10.51
CA GLY A 77 -10.38 19.26 -11.86
C GLY A 77 -11.53 19.75 -12.74
N TYR A 78 -12.78 19.43 -12.38
CA TYR A 78 -14.00 19.95 -13.00
C TYR A 78 -14.69 21.02 -12.12
N SER A 79 -13.97 21.66 -11.20
CA SER A 79 -14.48 22.67 -10.26
C SER A 79 -15.59 22.18 -9.31
N VAL A 80 -15.73 20.86 -9.13
CA VAL A 80 -16.67 20.28 -8.16
C VAL A 80 -15.95 20.02 -6.83
N ASN A 81 -16.22 20.87 -5.83
CA ASN A 81 -15.55 20.86 -4.52
C ASN A 81 -16.36 20.15 -3.42
N TRP A 82 -17.16 19.15 -3.78
CA TRP A 82 -18.08 18.48 -2.85
C TRP A 82 -17.46 17.92 -1.54
N PRO A 83 -16.23 17.34 -1.54
CA PRO A 83 -15.59 16.86 -0.30
C PRO A 83 -15.04 17.98 0.59
N ASN A 84 -14.84 19.16 0.01
CA ASN A 84 -14.16 20.30 0.60
C ASN A 84 -15.14 21.28 1.27
N GLU A 85 -16.39 21.25 0.83
CA GLU A 85 -17.49 22.04 1.38
C GLU A 85 -18.25 21.29 2.49
N ASN A 86 -18.21 19.94 2.47
CA ASN A 86 -18.93 19.10 3.42
C ASN A 86 -17.99 18.52 4.49
N GLN A 87 -18.10 19.01 5.72
CA GLN A 87 -17.31 18.54 6.88
C GLN A 87 -17.31 17.02 7.08
N PRO A 88 -18.45 16.30 7.06
CA PRO A 88 -18.43 14.84 7.22
C PRO A 88 -17.73 14.14 6.05
N MET A 89 -17.85 14.65 4.83
CA MET A 89 -17.20 14.05 3.65
C MET A 89 -15.68 14.24 3.68
N CYS A 90 -15.20 15.42 4.10
CA CYS A 90 -13.77 15.67 4.33
C CYS A 90 -13.18 14.64 5.32
N LYS A 91 -13.83 14.45 6.47
CA LYS A 91 -13.40 13.51 7.51
C LYS A 91 -13.40 12.05 7.04
N ILE A 92 -14.51 11.58 6.47
CA ILE A 92 -14.65 10.20 5.97
C ILE A 92 -13.62 9.92 4.90
N ARG A 93 -13.44 10.85 3.95
CA ARG A 93 -12.45 10.72 2.88
C ARG A 93 -11.04 10.62 3.44
N GLN A 94 -10.65 11.53 4.33
CA GLN A 94 -9.29 11.53 4.88
C GLN A 94 -9.03 10.27 5.71
N TYR A 95 -10.02 9.83 6.49
CA TYR A 95 -9.93 8.60 7.27
C TYR A 95 -9.76 7.38 6.35
N LEU A 96 -10.59 7.27 5.31
CA LEU A 96 -10.48 6.19 4.32
C LEU A 96 -9.13 6.21 3.63
N LEU A 97 -8.61 7.38 3.23
CA LEU A 97 -7.30 7.51 2.60
C LEU A 97 -6.18 6.96 3.48
N ASN A 98 -6.12 7.41 4.74
CA ASN A 98 -5.09 6.96 5.68
C ASN A 98 -5.18 5.44 5.93
N VAL A 99 -6.37 4.93 6.27
CA VAL A 99 -6.55 3.50 6.58
C VAL A 99 -6.30 2.63 5.35
N THR A 100 -6.82 2.98 4.18
CA THR A 100 -6.66 2.15 2.97
C THR A 100 -5.23 2.17 2.44
N TRP A 101 -4.52 3.29 2.56
CA TRP A 101 -3.09 3.35 2.25
C TRP A 101 -2.32 2.43 3.20
N ALA A 102 -2.44 2.64 4.52
CA ALA A 102 -1.74 1.83 5.51
C ALA A 102 -2.01 0.34 5.30
N MET A 103 -3.28 -0.05 5.11
CA MET A 103 -3.65 -1.42 4.85
C MET A 103 -3.03 -1.98 3.56
N GLY A 104 -3.05 -1.22 2.45
CA GLY A 104 -2.42 -1.63 1.20
C GLY A 104 -0.93 -1.93 1.36
N THR A 105 -0.22 -1.04 2.05
CA THR A 105 1.23 -1.14 2.34
C THR A 105 1.54 -2.29 3.29
N TRP A 106 0.81 -2.43 4.40
CA TRP A 106 1.06 -3.48 5.39
C TRP A 106 0.64 -4.87 4.91
N CYS A 107 -0.30 -4.97 3.98
CA CYS A 107 -0.55 -6.21 3.25
C CYS A 107 0.69 -6.64 2.45
N LEU A 108 1.38 -5.70 1.78
CA LEU A 108 2.62 -6.00 1.06
C LEU A 108 3.74 -6.43 2.01
N VAL A 109 3.85 -5.80 3.18
CA VAL A 109 4.76 -6.23 4.25
C VAL A 109 4.44 -7.66 4.68
N GLY A 110 3.17 -7.95 4.96
CA GLY A 110 2.70 -9.30 5.32
C GLY A 110 3.04 -10.34 4.25
N ALA A 111 2.88 -10.00 2.96
CA ALA A 111 3.25 -10.88 1.85
C ALA A 111 4.76 -11.18 1.80
N ASN A 112 5.61 -10.19 2.10
CA ASN A 112 7.07 -10.37 2.16
C ASN A 112 7.51 -11.21 3.36
N ILE A 113 6.90 -10.98 4.53
CA ILE A 113 7.12 -11.80 5.72
C ILE A 113 6.73 -13.25 5.43
N ASP A 114 5.57 -13.47 4.83
CA ASP A 114 5.08 -14.80 4.47
C ASP A 114 6.05 -15.52 3.52
N ARG A 115 6.55 -14.83 2.48
CA ARG A 115 7.56 -15.40 1.58
C ARG A 115 8.90 -15.69 2.26
N PHE A 116 9.32 -14.83 3.17
CA PHE A 116 10.49 -15.13 3.99
C PHE A 116 10.28 -16.41 4.82
N LEU A 117 9.13 -16.55 5.49
CA LEU A 117 8.78 -17.73 6.27
C LEU A 117 8.71 -19.00 5.42
N CYS A 118 8.11 -18.95 4.22
CA CYS A 118 8.08 -20.07 3.27
C CYS A 118 9.48 -20.49 2.81
N SER A 119 10.36 -19.51 2.56
CA SER A 119 11.71 -19.76 2.04
C SER A 119 12.69 -20.26 3.11
N HIS A 120 12.34 -20.09 4.39
CA HIS A 120 13.18 -20.45 5.52
C HIS A 120 13.50 -21.97 5.59
N HIS A 121 14.69 -22.34 6.05
CA HIS A 121 15.14 -23.74 6.09
C HIS A 121 14.33 -24.59 7.09
N SER A 122 14.13 -24.06 8.30
CA SER A 122 13.40 -24.77 9.37
C SER A 122 11.91 -24.93 9.05
N VAL A 123 11.38 -26.13 9.29
CA VAL A 123 9.97 -26.51 9.11
C VAL A 123 9.06 -25.67 10.03
N THR A 124 9.51 -25.37 11.25
CA THR A 124 8.73 -24.61 12.23
C THR A 124 8.35 -23.23 11.71
N TYR A 125 9.31 -22.52 11.10
CA TYR A 125 9.05 -21.20 10.50
C TYR A 125 8.13 -21.29 9.28
N ARG A 126 8.28 -22.33 8.44
CA ARG A 126 7.39 -22.56 7.30
C ARG A 126 5.95 -22.79 7.71
N ARG A 127 5.70 -23.46 8.84
CA ARG A 127 4.34 -23.68 9.38
C ARG A 127 3.64 -22.39 9.81
N LEU A 128 4.39 -21.32 10.09
CA LEU A 128 3.78 -20.01 10.39
C LEU A 128 3.16 -19.36 9.16
N SER A 129 3.65 -19.69 7.95
CA SER A 129 3.00 -19.36 6.68
C SER A 129 1.77 -20.24 6.49
N ALA A 130 0.70 -19.86 7.18
CA ALA A 130 -0.60 -20.50 7.11
C ALA A 130 -1.68 -19.45 6.87
N ARG A 131 -2.73 -19.83 6.14
CA ARG A 131 -3.86 -18.94 5.83
C ARG A 131 -4.51 -18.35 7.09
N GLN A 132 -4.55 -19.13 8.18
CA GLN A 132 -5.10 -18.69 9.46
C GLN A 132 -4.26 -17.57 10.08
N THR A 133 -2.93 -17.70 10.04
CA THR A 133 -2.00 -16.65 10.46
C THR A 133 -2.18 -15.41 9.62
N ALA A 134 -2.30 -15.56 8.30
CA ALA A 134 -2.52 -14.44 7.39
C ALA A 134 -3.81 -13.68 7.69
N ARG A 135 -4.92 -14.39 7.91
CA ARG A 135 -6.19 -13.76 8.27
C ARG A 135 -6.12 -13.05 9.62
N ARG A 136 -5.48 -13.66 10.63
CA ARG A 136 -5.29 -13.05 11.95
C ARG A 136 -4.44 -11.79 11.86
N PHE A 137 -3.36 -11.80 11.07
CA PHE A 137 -2.55 -10.63 10.80
C PHE A 137 -3.37 -9.52 10.16
N LEU A 138 -4.10 -9.82 9.08
CA LEU A 138 -4.94 -8.85 8.36
C LEU A 138 -5.97 -8.18 9.27
N VAL A 139 -6.66 -8.98 10.10
CA VAL A 139 -7.63 -8.44 11.07
C VAL A 139 -6.93 -7.58 12.13
N GLY A 140 -5.77 -8.03 12.63
CA GLY A 140 -4.99 -7.29 13.61
C GLY A 140 -4.52 -5.92 13.09
N ILE A 141 -3.95 -5.87 11.88
CA ILE A 141 -3.51 -4.61 11.27
C ILE A 141 -4.69 -3.70 10.94
N LEU A 142 -5.84 -4.25 10.53
CA LEU A 142 -7.04 -3.46 10.24
C LEU A 142 -7.55 -2.77 11.49
N ILE A 143 -7.65 -3.50 12.60
CA ILE A 143 -8.07 -2.92 13.88
C ILE A 143 -7.04 -1.87 14.34
N PHE A 144 -5.75 -2.18 14.24
CA PHE A 144 -4.68 -1.25 14.61
C PHE A 144 -4.78 0.06 13.84
N PHE A 145 -4.86 0.03 12.51
CA PHE A 145 -4.93 1.26 11.70
C PHE A 145 -6.26 1.98 11.80
N ALA A 146 -7.37 1.26 11.97
CA ALA A 146 -8.66 1.88 12.22
C ALA A 146 -8.66 2.70 13.52
N LEU A 147 -7.98 2.19 14.56
CA LEU A 147 -7.81 2.91 15.82
C LEU A 147 -6.74 4.00 15.72
N LEU A 148 -5.63 3.74 15.02
CA LEU A 148 -4.52 4.68 14.89
C LEU A 148 -4.92 5.96 14.15
N PHE A 149 -5.89 5.88 13.23
CA PHE A 149 -6.38 7.02 12.43
C PHE A 149 -7.75 7.54 12.86
N ILE A 150 -8.30 7.05 13.99
CA ILE A 150 -9.61 7.49 14.48
C ILE A 150 -9.64 9.00 14.78
N GLU A 151 -8.48 9.57 15.09
CA GLU A 151 -8.28 10.99 15.33
C GLU A 151 -8.68 11.86 14.16
N VAL A 152 -8.56 11.37 12.93
CA VAL A 152 -8.98 12.11 11.74
C VAL A 152 -10.44 12.56 11.84
N VAL A 153 -11.30 11.74 12.47
CA VAL A 153 -12.74 12.03 12.62
C VAL A 153 -13.00 13.26 13.50
N TYR A 154 -12.15 13.54 14.49
CA TYR A 154 -12.30 14.70 15.37
C TYR A 154 -11.32 15.85 15.07
N CYS A 155 -10.15 15.56 14.51
CA CYS A 155 -9.08 16.53 14.28
C CYS A 155 -9.21 17.31 12.97
N PHE A 156 -9.90 16.77 11.96
CA PHE A 156 -10.00 17.42 10.64
C PHE A 156 -11.25 18.27 10.52
N GLU A 157 -11.11 19.44 9.89
CA GLU A 157 -12.21 20.34 9.58
C GLU A 157 -12.18 20.73 8.10
N ALA A 158 -13.38 20.92 7.54
CA ALA A 158 -13.54 21.43 6.18
C ALA A 158 -13.43 22.95 6.20
N SER A 159 -12.80 23.52 5.17
CA SER A 159 -12.70 24.97 4.95
C SER A 159 -12.10 25.75 6.15
N VAL A 160 -10.91 25.35 6.59
CA VAL A 160 -10.19 26.05 7.67
C VAL A 160 -9.81 27.48 7.22
N PRO A 161 -10.13 28.53 8.00
CA PRO A 161 -9.78 29.91 7.65
C PRO A 161 -8.27 30.07 7.43
N ASN A 162 -7.87 30.80 6.39
CA ASN A 162 -6.48 31.10 6.03
C ASN A 162 -5.62 29.91 5.58
N VAL A 163 -6.21 28.78 5.19
CA VAL A 163 -5.49 27.63 4.61
C VAL A 163 -6.02 27.37 3.19
N PRO A 164 -5.14 27.29 2.17
CA PRO A 164 -5.55 27.05 0.78
C PRO A 164 -6.02 25.60 0.52
N VAL A 165 -6.03 24.76 1.55
CA VAL A 165 -6.40 23.34 1.51
C VAL A 165 -7.73 23.18 2.23
N ALA A 166 -8.71 22.65 1.52
CA ALA A 166 -10.09 22.68 1.99
C ALA A 166 -10.48 21.55 2.96
N CYS A 167 -9.56 20.64 3.29
CA CYS A 167 -9.73 19.64 4.34
C CYS A 167 -8.39 19.53 5.08
N TYR A 168 -8.32 20.02 6.32
CA TYR A 168 -7.06 20.17 7.03
C TYR A 168 -7.19 19.98 8.53
N GLY A 169 -6.08 19.62 9.18
CA GLY A 169 -6.04 19.46 10.63
C GLY A 169 -6.27 20.79 11.35
N ARG A 170 -7.27 20.82 12.23
CA ARG A 170 -7.71 22.01 12.98
C ARG A 170 -6.58 22.63 13.80
N ASN A 171 -5.84 21.78 14.53
CA ASN A 171 -4.82 22.21 15.47
C ASN A 171 -3.43 21.68 15.09
N ILE A 172 -2.37 22.37 15.52
CA ILE A 172 -0.98 21.93 15.31
C ILE A 172 -0.74 20.50 15.84
N PRO A 173 -1.19 20.11 17.05
CA PRO A 173 -0.96 18.75 17.57
C PRO A 173 -1.60 17.66 16.71
N CYS A 174 -2.80 17.91 16.17
CA CYS A 174 -3.48 16.98 15.26
C CYS A 174 -2.67 16.74 13.98
N ARG A 175 -2.06 17.80 13.44
CA ARG A 175 -1.21 17.72 12.25
C ARG A 175 0.07 16.96 12.53
N LEU A 176 0.77 17.34 13.60
CA LEU A 176 1.99 16.65 14.03
C LEU A 176 1.75 15.17 14.29
N PHE A 177 0.63 14.80 14.90
CA PHE A 177 0.29 13.39 15.11
C PHE A 177 0.02 12.66 13.80
N ASN A 178 -0.82 13.21 12.92
CA ASN A 178 -1.12 12.58 11.63
C ASN A 178 0.13 12.42 10.76
N ASP A 179 0.98 13.46 10.69
CA ASP A 179 2.20 13.46 9.91
C ASP A 179 3.23 12.48 10.51
N TRP A 180 3.34 12.43 11.84
CA TRP A 180 4.16 11.44 12.53
C TRP A 180 3.66 10.01 12.27
N ALA A 181 2.35 9.77 12.35
CA ALA A 181 1.75 8.46 12.13
C ALA A 181 1.98 8.00 10.68
N ALA A 182 1.74 8.87 9.71
CA ALA A 182 1.99 8.58 8.30
C ALA A 182 3.49 8.34 8.01
N LEU A 183 4.38 9.20 8.50
CA LEU A 183 5.82 9.04 8.30
C LEU A 183 6.32 7.73 8.93
N SER A 184 5.90 7.43 10.15
CA SER A 184 6.38 6.27 10.89
C SER A 184 5.80 4.97 10.33
N PHE A 185 4.47 4.90 10.20
CA PHE A 185 3.77 3.65 9.89
C PHE A 185 3.49 3.42 8.42
N ASP A 186 3.43 4.45 7.57
CA ASP A 186 3.19 4.26 6.13
C ASP A 186 4.47 4.29 5.31
N ILE A 187 5.50 5.00 5.78
CA ILE A 187 6.75 5.21 5.03
C ILE A 187 7.91 4.43 5.66
N VAL A 188 8.38 4.85 6.84
CA VAL A 188 9.65 4.38 7.41
C VAL A 188 9.58 2.91 7.78
N LEU A 189 8.61 2.52 8.63
CA LEU A 189 8.53 1.17 9.15
C LEU A 189 8.25 0.13 8.04
N PRO A 190 7.29 0.35 7.11
CA PRO A 190 7.10 -0.56 5.99
C PRO A 190 8.33 -0.67 5.09
N SER A 191 9.00 0.44 4.76
CA SER A 191 10.19 0.42 3.92
C SER A 191 11.30 -0.43 4.53
N ILE A 192 11.55 -0.27 5.84
CA ILE A 192 12.53 -1.08 6.58
C ILE A 192 12.12 -2.56 6.55
N CYS A 193 10.86 -2.87 6.86
CA CYS A 193 10.37 -4.25 6.84
C CYS A 193 10.49 -4.88 5.44
N LEU A 194 10.07 -4.19 4.38
CA LEU A 194 10.14 -4.68 3.00
C LEU A 194 11.60 -4.90 2.58
N ALA A 195 12.51 -3.98 2.91
CA ALA A 195 13.93 -4.11 2.61
C ALA A 195 14.56 -5.31 3.32
N ILE A 196 14.27 -5.49 4.62
CA ILE A 196 14.80 -6.59 5.42
C ILE A 196 14.24 -7.93 4.92
N PHE A 197 12.92 -8.12 4.93
CA PHE A 197 12.30 -9.40 4.57
C PHE A 197 12.46 -9.73 3.09
N GLY A 198 12.45 -8.74 2.21
CA GLY A 198 12.76 -8.92 0.79
C GLY A 198 14.20 -9.42 0.58
N SER A 199 15.18 -8.79 1.24
CA SER A 199 16.58 -9.20 1.17
C SER A 199 16.81 -10.61 1.74
N LEU A 200 16.20 -10.92 2.89
CA LEU A 200 16.28 -12.25 3.49
C LEU A 200 15.65 -13.32 2.59
N THR A 201 14.52 -13.02 1.94
CA THR A 201 13.88 -13.92 0.98
C THR A 201 14.81 -14.21 -0.21
N ILE A 202 15.47 -13.19 -0.77
CA ILE A 202 16.44 -13.37 -1.87
C ILE A 202 17.60 -14.26 -1.42
N ARG A 203 18.15 -14.03 -0.23
CA ARG A 203 19.25 -14.85 0.32
C ARG A 203 18.83 -16.33 0.44
N ASN A 204 17.67 -16.59 1.04
CA ASN A 204 17.16 -17.95 1.22
C ASN A 204 16.89 -18.66 -0.12
N VAL A 205 16.30 -17.96 -1.09
CA VAL A 205 16.02 -18.53 -2.43
C VAL A 205 17.32 -18.81 -3.18
N ARG A 206 18.30 -17.90 -3.14
CA ARG A 206 19.61 -18.11 -3.78
C ARG A 206 20.36 -19.29 -3.17
N SER A 207 20.39 -19.40 -1.84
CA SER A 207 21.01 -20.56 -1.17
C SER A 207 20.36 -21.88 -1.60
N ARG A 208 19.04 -21.94 -1.75
CA ARG A 208 18.35 -23.16 -2.23
C ARG A 208 18.62 -23.50 -3.70
N VAL A 209 18.89 -22.51 -4.54
CA VAL A 209 19.24 -22.72 -5.97
C VAL A 209 20.70 -23.14 -6.13
N VAL A 210 21.61 -22.61 -5.30
CA VAL A 210 23.06 -22.85 -5.37
C VAL A 210 23.49 -24.18 -4.74
N TYR A 211 22.66 -24.82 -3.91
CA TYR A 211 22.83 -26.22 -3.52
C TYR A 211 21.92 -27.12 -4.38
N PRO A 212 22.27 -27.42 -5.65
CA PRO A 212 21.65 -28.54 -6.34
C PRO A 212 21.98 -29.80 -5.54
N ALA A 213 21.02 -30.70 -5.43
CA ALA A 213 21.12 -31.94 -4.69
C ALA A 213 22.32 -32.78 -5.18
N VAL A 214 23.48 -32.60 -4.54
CA VAL A 214 24.58 -33.55 -4.61
C VAL A 214 24.25 -34.63 -3.58
N ASN A 215 23.78 -35.77 -4.09
CA ASN A 215 23.62 -37.06 -3.43
C ASN A 215 22.69 -37.14 -2.21
N SER A 216 21.70 -38.05 -2.26
CA SER A 216 21.51 -39.13 -1.27
C SER A 216 20.17 -39.86 -1.51
N ASN A 217 20.27 -41.19 -1.66
CA ASN A 217 19.19 -42.17 -1.75
C ASN A 217 18.27 -42.21 -0.50
N SER A 218 17.48 -41.15 -0.27
CA SER A 218 16.64 -41.05 0.94
C SER A 218 15.26 -40.49 0.61
N THR A 219 14.29 -41.41 0.53
CA THR A 219 12.87 -41.27 0.92
C THR A 219 12.22 -39.86 0.83
N ASN A 220 11.96 -39.43 -0.40
CA ASN A 220 10.67 -38.98 -0.97
C ASN A 220 9.60 -38.14 -0.22
N SER A 221 9.80 -37.50 0.94
CA SER A 221 8.66 -36.76 1.57
C SER A 221 8.80 -35.25 1.85
N ASP A 222 9.99 -34.62 1.82
CA ASP A 222 10.11 -33.24 2.33
C ASP A 222 10.78 -32.19 1.42
N ARG A 223 10.99 -32.52 0.15
CA ARG A 223 11.60 -31.59 -0.82
C ARG A 223 10.69 -31.36 -2.01
N LEU A 224 9.53 -30.71 -1.78
CA LEU A 224 8.74 -30.20 -2.89
C LEU A 224 9.56 -29.10 -3.61
N PRO A 225 9.88 -29.26 -4.89
CA PRO A 225 10.50 -28.20 -5.68
C PRO A 225 9.58 -26.98 -5.65
N MET A 226 10.16 -25.79 -5.45
CA MET A 226 9.41 -24.55 -5.44
C MET A 226 8.65 -24.43 -6.76
N ARG A 227 7.32 -24.54 -6.70
CA ARG A 227 6.44 -24.61 -7.87
C ARG A 227 6.63 -23.34 -8.71
N ASN A 228 6.58 -23.42 -10.04
CA ASN A 228 6.79 -22.27 -10.93
C ASN A 228 5.95 -21.03 -10.52
N ASN A 229 4.76 -21.25 -9.97
CA ASN A 229 3.88 -20.20 -9.44
C ASN A 229 4.50 -19.44 -8.25
N ASP A 230 5.20 -20.11 -7.33
CA ASP A 230 5.87 -19.47 -6.19
C ASP A 230 7.06 -18.62 -6.63
N ARG A 231 7.77 -19.05 -7.67
CA ARG A 231 8.83 -18.25 -8.28
C ARG A 231 8.28 -16.98 -8.93
N ASN A 232 7.14 -17.10 -9.63
CA ASN A 232 6.46 -15.96 -10.24
C ASN A 232 5.95 -14.96 -9.19
N LEU A 233 5.34 -15.44 -8.10
CA LEU A 233 4.88 -14.60 -6.99
C LEU A 233 6.05 -13.89 -6.29
N THR A 234 7.17 -14.59 -6.08
CA THR A 234 8.37 -13.98 -5.49
C THR A 234 8.94 -12.90 -6.40
N ARG A 235 8.99 -13.14 -7.72
CA ARG A 235 9.46 -12.14 -8.69
C ARG A 235 8.53 -10.91 -8.72
N MET A 236 7.22 -11.14 -8.72
CA MET A 236 6.21 -10.08 -8.66
C MET A 236 6.41 -9.20 -7.41
N LEU A 237 6.55 -9.82 -6.24
CA LEU A 237 6.77 -9.12 -4.98
C LEU A 237 8.04 -8.27 -4.99
N LEU A 238 9.15 -8.82 -5.50
CA LEU A 238 10.41 -8.06 -5.57
C LEU A 238 10.27 -6.82 -6.46
N VAL A 239 9.59 -6.95 -7.61
CA VAL A 239 9.31 -5.80 -8.48
C VAL A 239 8.44 -4.78 -7.73
N GLN A 240 7.38 -5.24 -7.07
CA GLN A 240 6.46 -4.38 -6.32
C GLN A 240 7.16 -3.66 -5.17
N VAL A 241 8.07 -4.32 -4.44
CA VAL A 241 8.87 -3.74 -3.36
C VAL A 241 9.77 -2.63 -3.88
N ASN A 242 10.55 -2.88 -4.95
CA ASN A 242 11.46 -1.88 -5.50
C ASN A 242 10.70 -0.64 -6.00
N ILE A 243 9.57 -0.85 -6.67
CA ILE A 243 8.69 0.24 -7.12
C ILE A 243 8.15 1.02 -5.93
N THR A 244 7.62 0.33 -4.91
CA THR A 244 7.00 0.98 -3.74
C THR A 244 8.03 1.82 -2.96
N VAL A 245 9.20 1.26 -2.67
CA VAL A 245 10.27 1.97 -1.94
C VAL A 245 10.74 3.20 -2.71
N PHE A 246 10.91 3.08 -4.04
CA PHE A 246 11.31 4.20 -4.89
C PHE A 246 10.28 5.34 -4.89
N PHE A 247 8.99 5.02 -5.06
CA PHE A 247 7.94 6.04 -5.06
C PHE A 247 7.73 6.65 -3.66
N GLN A 248 7.85 5.87 -2.59
CA GLN A 248 7.77 6.38 -1.22
C GLN A 248 8.93 7.30 -0.87
N SER A 249 10.16 6.95 -1.28
CA SER A 249 11.31 7.83 -1.04
C SER A 249 11.17 9.16 -1.79
N LEU A 250 10.65 9.12 -3.02
CA LEU A 250 10.36 10.35 -3.78
C LEU A 250 9.30 11.21 -3.08
N PHE A 251 8.21 10.60 -2.60
CA PHE A 251 7.16 11.30 -1.87
C PHE A 251 7.68 11.96 -0.58
N THR A 252 8.57 11.27 0.13
CA THR A 252 9.20 11.80 1.37
C THR A 252 10.09 13.02 1.11
N ILE A 253 10.74 13.10 -0.06
CA ILE A 253 11.60 14.25 -0.41
C ILE A 253 10.77 15.49 -0.75
N VAL A 254 9.53 15.30 -1.19
CA VAL A 254 8.62 16.37 -1.62
C VAL A 254 7.81 16.95 -0.45
N LEU A 255 7.71 16.21 0.66
CA LEU A 255 6.97 16.57 1.87
C LEU A 255 7.85 17.36 2.84
#